data_AF-A0A930X0E3-F1
#
_entry.id   AF-A0A930X0E3-F1
#
_cell.length_a   1.000
_cell.length_b   1.000
_cell.length_c   1.000
_cell.angle_alpha   90.00
_cell.angle_beta   90.00
_cell.angle_gamma   90.00
#
_symmetry.space_group_name_H-M   'P 1'
#
loop_
_entity.id
_entity.type
_entity.pdbx_description
1 polymer ?
#
loop_
_entity_poly.entity_id
_entity_poly.type
_entity_poly.pdbx_seq_one_letter_code
_entity_poly.pdbx_strand_id
1 'polypeptide(L)'
;INALGDWDQGWHFYAKDSSSPSTVYYPAIGSRTAKEGKLYGVKDRGYYWVGVPSSTSAGNNLDIRNTIVIPANNLNRAVGCSIRPVAQ
;
A
#
# COMPACT_ATOMS: atom_id res chain seq x y z
N ILE A 1 9.03 10.01 5.83
CA ILE A 1 8.48 9.25 4.67
C ILE A 1 8.93 9.97 3.41
N ASN A 2 9.38 9.27 2.36
CA ASN A 2 9.82 9.91 1.11
C ASN A 2 8.63 10.22 0.19
N ALA A 3 7.88 11.26 0.50
CA ALA A 3 6.64 11.63 -0.20
C ALA A 3 6.52 13.15 -0.40
N LEU A 4 5.72 13.52 -1.40
CA LEU A 4 5.32 14.90 -1.65
C LEU A 4 4.11 15.27 -0.78
N GLY A 5 4.25 16.31 0.03
CA GLY A 5 3.16 16.85 0.86
C GLY A 5 2.76 15.95 2.03
N ASP A 6 1.64 16.32 2.65
CA ASP A 6 1.03 15.58 3.75
C ASP A 6 0.13 14.44 3.25
N TRP A 7 -0.34 13.61 4.17
CA TRP A 7 -1.29 12.54 3.87
C TRP A 7 -2.61 13.10 3.34
N ASP A 8 -2.99 12.69 2.14
CA ASP A 8 -4.30 12.99 1.55
C ASP A 8 -4.97 11.69 1.09
N GLN A 9 -5.53 10.98 2.07
CA GLN A 9 -6.15 9.66 1.87
C GLN A 9 -5.21 8.69 1.13
N GLY A 10 -3.90 8.82 1.32
CA GLY A 10 -2.86 8.14 0.56
C GLY A 10 -1.53 8.90 0.59
N TRP A 11 -0.52 8.34 -0.09
CA TRP A 11 0.81 8.95 -0.23
C TRP A 11 1.18 9.15 -1.69
N HIS A 12 1.79 10.31 -1.99
CA HIS A 12 2.49 10.59 -3.24
C HIS A 12 3.98 10.28 -3.07
N PHE A 13 4.42 9.05 -3.36
CA PHE A 13 5.83 8.67 -3.24
C PHE A 13 6.65 9.16 -4.44
N TYR A 14 7.87 9.66 -4.21
CA TYR A 14 8.77 10.04 -5.31
C TYR A 14 9.28 8.81 -6.07
N ALA A 15 9.26 8.86 -7.41
CA ALA A 15 9.55 7.72 -8.29
C ALA A 15 11.01 7.62 -8.76
N LYS A 16 11.78 8.73 -8.76
CA LYS A 16 13.20 8.76 -9.14
C LYS A 16 13.90 10.10 -8.80
N ASP A 17 15.21 10.12 -9.04
CA ASP A 17 16.24 11.11 -8.71
C ASP A 17 15.91 12.56 -9.10
N SER A 18 16.62 13.49 -8.45
CA SER A 18 16.40 14.94 -8.28
C SER A 18 16.20 15.84 -9.51
N SER A 19 16.09 15.31 -10.73
CA SER A 19 15.88 16.08 -11.96
C SER A 19 14.42 16.25 -12.37
N SER A 20 13.50 15.45 -11.82
CA SER A 20 12.06 15.64 -11.98
C SER A 20 11.31 15.01 -10.81
N PRO A 21 10.59 15.78 -9.98
CA PRO A 21 9.84 15.26 -8.83
C PRO A 21 8.54 14.59 -9.30
N SER A 22 8.66 13.55 -10.12
CA SER A 22 7.53 12.70 -10.47
C SER A 22 7.15 11.88 -9.23
N THR A 23 5.85 11.84 -8.96
CA THR A 23 5.30 11.06 -7.86
C THR A 23 4.36 9.98 -8.37
N VAL A 24 4.22 8.92 -7.58
CA VAL A 24 3.23 7.87 -7.79
C VAL A 24 2.28 7.88 -6.61
N TYR A 25 0.99 7.98 -6.88
CA TYR A 25 -0.03 8.03 -5.84
C TYR A 25 -0.48 6.64 -5.41
N TYR A 26 -0.35 6.38 -4.11
CA TYR A 26 -0.84 5.18 -3.46
C TYR A 26 -2.01 5.55 -2.54
N PRO A 27 -3.27 5.40 -3.00
CA PRO A 27 -4.43 5.72 -2.18
C PRO A 27 -4.64 4.74 -1.01
N ALA A 28 -5.18 5.20 0.08
CA ALA A 28 -5.60 4.39 1.22
C ALA A 28 -6.98 3.76 0.95
N ILE A 29 -7.07 2.86 -0.03
CA ILE A 29 -8.34 2.22 -0.41
C ILE A 29 -8.74 1.04 0.48
N GLY A 30 -7.99 0.77 1.56
CA GLY A 30 -8.25 -0.33 2.45
C GLY A 30 -7.88 -1.70 1.86
N SER A 31 -8.42 -2.75 2.46
CA SER A 31 -8.32 -4.13 1.99
C SER A 31 -9.52 -4.97 2.46
N ARG A 32 -9.62 -6.20 1.96
CA ARG A 32 -10.68 -7.16 2.34
C ARG A 32 -10.17 -8.24 3.27
N THR A 33 -10.86 -8.47 4.39
CA THR A 33 -10.49 -9.49 5.38
C THR A 33 -10.53 -10.90 4.78
N ALA A 34 -9.60 -11.77 5.19
CA ALA A 34 -9.51 -13.14 4.70
C ALA A 34 -10.74 -14.03 5.02
N LYS A 35 -11.42 -13.77 6.16
CA LYS A 35 -12.54 -14.63 6.61
C LYS A 35 -13.86 -14.31 5.92
N GLU A 36 -14.22 -13.02 5.87
CA GLU A 36 -15.57 -12.58 5.49
C GLU A 36 -15.56 -11.68 4.24
N GLY A 37 -14.38 -11.37 3.70
CA GLY A 37 -14.25 -10.44 2.57
C GLY A 37 -14.66 -8.99 2.87
N LYS A 38 -14.87 -8.63 4.15
CA LYS A 38 -15.28 -7.28 4.58
C LYS A 38 -14.21 -6.26 4.27
N LEU A 39 -14.62 -5.13 3.70
CA LEU A 39 -13.75 -3.99 3.43
C LEU A 39 -13.45 -3.23 4.72
N TYR A 40 -12.18 -2.89 4.95
CA TYR A 40 -11.74 -2.13 6.12
C TYR A 40 -10.55 -1.20 5.78
N GLY A 41 -10.35 -0.17 6.61
CA GLY A 41 -9.20 0.74 6.50
C GLY A 41 -9.27 1.77 5.37
N VAL A 42 -10.44 1.95 4.75
CA VAL A 42 -10.66 2.97 3.71
C VAL A 42 -10.33 4.36 4.28
N LYS A 43 -9.53 5.15 3.55
CA LYS A 43 -8.94 6.45 3.91
C LYS A 43 -7.86 6.45 5.00
N ASP A 44 -7.68 5.32 5.70
CA ASP A 44 -6.76 5.22 6.84
C ASP A 44 -5.52 4.36 6.54
N ARG A 45 -5.67 3.33 5.71
CA ARG A 45 -4.63 2.34 5.42
C ARG A 45 -4.71 1.81 4.00
N GLY A 46 -3.56 1.62 3.36
CA GLY A 46 -3.45 1.00 2.05
C GLY A 46 -2.56 -0.23 2.10
N TYR A 47 -3.06 -1.35 1.59
CA TYR A 47 -2.28 -2.58 1.45
C TYR A 47 -2.10 -2.94 -0.01
N TYR A 48 -0.84 -3.19 -0.39
CA TYR A 48 -0.46 -3.44 -1.77
C TYR A 48 0.38 -4.70 -1.89
N TRP A 49 -0.08 -5.72 -2.61
CA TRP A 49 0.71 -6.91 -2.87
C TRP A 49 1.95 -6.59 -3.70
N VAL A 50 3.13 -7.05 -3.26
CA VAL A 50 4.41 -6.78 -3.95
C VAL A 50 4.94 -7.98 -4.75
N GLY A 51 4.13 -9.04 -4.92
CA GLY A 51 4.50 -10.21 -5.72
C GLY A 51 5.58 -11.11 -5.10
N VAL A 52 6.03 -10.84 -3.87
CA VAL A 52 7.05 -11.61 -3.16
C VAL A 52 6.39 -12.51 -2.10
N PRO A 53 6.62 -13.83 -2.12
CA PRO A 53 6.10 -14.72 -1.06
C PRO A 53 6.82 -14.43 0.26
N SER A 54 6.11 -14.57 1.39
CA SER A 54 6.74 -14.54 2.71
C SER A 54 6.79 -15.95 3.33
N SER A 55 5.77 -16.76 3.07
CA SER A 55 5.75 -18.19 3.41
C SER A 55 4.80 -18.95 2.49
N THR A 56 4.53 -20.23 2.80
CA THR A 56 3.50 -21.03 2.13
C THR A 56 2.09 -20.47 2.34
N SER A 57 1.81 -19.89 3.52
CA SER A 57 0.48 -19.35 3.88
C SER A 57 0.36 -17.83 3.74
N ALA A 58 1.48 -17.11 3.55
CA ALA A 58 1.52 -15.65 3.56
C ALA A 58 2.29 -15.03 2.39
N GLY A 59 1.91 -13.81 2.02
CA GLY A 59 2.58 -12.96 1.04
C GLY A 59 3.14 -11.69 1.69
N ASN A 60 4.09 -11.05 1.00
CA ASN A 60 4.53 -9.71 1.37
C ASN A 60 3.67 -8.64 0.72
N ASN A 61 3.41 -7.58 1.46
CA ASN A 61 2.71 -6.40 0.98
C ASN A 61 3.44 -5.12 1.44
N LEU A 62 3.26 -4.04 0.69
CA LEU A 62 3.48 -2.68 1.15
C LEU A 62 2.27 -2.25 1.98
N ASP A 63 2.51 -1.70 3.17
CA ASP A 63 1.50 -1.21 4.10
C ASP A 63 1.72 0.27 4.39
N ILE A 64 0.76 1.11 4.02
CA ILE A 64 0.83 2.56 4.18
C ILE A 64 -0.24 3.05 5.17
N ARG A 65 0.15 4.00 6.02
CA ARG A 65 -0.71 4.79 6.90
C ARG A 65 -0.20 6.23 6.93
N ASN A 66 -1.01 7.15 7.44
CA ASN A 66 -0.61 8.55 7.65
C ASN A 66 0.61 8.73 8.58
N THR A 67 0.91 7.78 9.47
CA THR A 67 2.03 7.85 10.41
C THR A 67 3.23 6.98 10.05
N ILE A 68 3.04 5.96 9.21
CA ILE A 68 4.08 4.97 8.93
C ILE A 68 3.91 4.32 7.55
N VAL A 69 5.04 3.98 6.94
CA VAL A 69 5.13 3.14 5.74
C VAL A 69 5.97 1.93 6.09
N ILE A 70 5.42 0.74 5.88
CA ILE A 70 6.08 -0.55 6.09
C ILE A 70 6.26 -1.19 4.70
N PRO A 71 7.48 -1.15 4.13
CA PRO A 71 7.73 -1.65 2.77
C PRO A 71 7.49 -3.15 2.59
N ALA A 72 7.67 -3.92 3.66
CA ALA A 72 7.50 -5.37 3.68
C ALA A 72 6.75 -5.80 4.95
N ASN A 73 5.43 -5.83 4.86
CA ASN A 73 4.55 -6.43 5.86
C ASN A 73 4.12 -7.83 5.41
N ASN A 74 3.80 -8.69 6.37
CA ASN A 74 3.29 -10.04 6.12
C ASN A 74 1.77 -10.09 6.29
N LEU A 75 1.07 -10.69 5.32
CA LEU A 75 -0.37 -10.95 5.41
C LEU A 75 -0.71 -12.34 4.88
N ASN A 76 -1.78 -12.93 5.43
CA ASN A 76 -2.38 -14.13 4.88
C ASN A 76 -2.76 -13.90 3.40
N ARG A 77 -2.45 -14.86 2.52
CA ARG A 77 -2.69 -14.75 1.06
C ARG A 77 -4.16 -14.56 0.68
N ALA A 78 -5.09 -14.94 1.56
CA ALA A 78 -6.53 -14.76 1.36
C ALA A 78 -7.00 -13.32 1.62
N VAL A 79 -6.14 -12.41 2.13
CA VAL A 79 -6.49 -10.99 2.26
C VAL A 79 -6.56 -10.35 0.87
N GLY A 80 -7.65 -9.64 0.59
CA GLY A 80 -7.81 -8.90 -0.66
C GLY A 80 -7.09 -7.56 -0.59
N CYS A 81 -5.81 -7.53 -0.99
CA CYS A 81 -5.03 -6.30 -1.15
C CYS A 81 -5.02 -5.83 -2.61
N SER A 82 -4.74 -4.54 -2.80
CA SER A 82 -4.55 -3.95 -4.11
C SER A 82 -3.23 -4.41 -4.74
N ILE A 83 -3.11 -4.41 -6.06
CA ILE A 83 -1.92 -4.94 -6.76
C ILE A 83 -0.96 -3.87 -7.28
N ARG A 84 -1.42 -2.62 -7.48
CA ARG A 84 -0.55 -1.51 -7.93
C ARG A 84 -1.19 -0.14 -7.70
N PRO A 85 -0.39 0.94 -7.61
CA PRO A 85 -0.86 2.31 -7.55
C PRO A 85 -1.57 2.73 -8.84
N VAL A 86 -2.37 3.79 -8.76
CA VAL A 86 -3.05 4.37 -9.92
C VAL A 86 -2.05 5.24 -10.68
N ALA A 87 -1.78 4.93 -11.94
CA ALA A 87 -1.17 5.90 -12.86
C ALA A 87 -2.31 6.72 -13.47
N GLN A 88 -2.23 8.05 -13.34
CA GLN A 88 -3.07 8.97 -14.10
C GLN A 88 -2.37 9.32 -15.42
#